data_AF-A0A1D8TP80-F1
#
_entry.id   AF-A0A1D8TP80-F1
#
_cell.length_a   1.000
_cell.length_b   1.000
_cell.length_c   1.000
_cell.angle_alpha   90.00
_cell.angle_beta   90.00
_cell.angle_gamma   90.00
#
_symmetry.space_group_name_H-M   'P 1'
#
loop_
_entity.id
_entity.type
_entity.pdbx_description
1 polymer ?
#
loop_
_entity_poly.entity_id
_entity_poly.type
_entity_poly.pdbx_seq_one_letter_code
_entity_poly.pdbx_strand_id
1 'polypeptide(L)'
;MKLNQILNQIKVSLTPSSNKTHYQKVEKIAYKLYQNRLLVKGEGDAEQDWHKAEQILKNPLTLALFKCHQPFISIEKKFLEPVLDYLNRLALLEILGLVGNLSLLVGVIVFIAGEQDRRNAEVYQAWQVVTAAYDQAGSGGRKEALEFLNSRPRRIPWFWLTWRRQSLEGLEAPKAYLKGVQLSRANLFNANLQDADLSEAN
;
A
#
# COMPACT_ATOMS: atom_id res chain seq x y z
N MET A 1 -18.03 86.19 4.66
CA MET A 1 -18.75 85.10 5.36
C MET A 1 -19.08 83.89 4.47
N LYS A 2 -19.37 84.05 3.15
CA LYS A 2 -19.74 82.92 2.27
C LYS A 2 -18.58 81.99 1.84
N LEU A 3 -17.32 82.46 1.81
CA LEU A 3 -16.17 81.63 1.39
C LEU A 3 -15.79 80.55 2.43
N ASN A 4 -15.91 80.87 3.73
CA ASN A 4 -15.63 79.92 4.80
C ASN A 4 -16.72 78.84 4.95
N GLN A 5 -17.96 79.14 4.56
CA GLN A 5 -19.03 78.14 4.49
C GLN A 5 -18.82 77.16 3.33
N ILE A 6 -18.35 77.65 2.17
CA ILE A 6 -18.05 76.80 1.01
C ILE A 6 -16.82 75.93 1.28
N LEU A 7 -15.76 76.48 1.91
CA LEU A 7 -14.59 75.71 2.32
C LEU A 7 -14.91 74.65 3.39
N ASN A 8 -15.82 74.95 4.33
CA ASN A 8 -16.29 73.94 5.29
C ASN A 8 -17.17 72.86 4.65
N GLN A 9 -17.96 73.17 3.62
CA GLN A 9 -18.71 72.14 2.89
C GLN A 9 -17.81 71.24 2.01
N ILE A 10 -16.69 71.77 1.50
CA ILE A 10 -15.69 70.97 0.76
C ILE A 10 -14.87 70.10 1.72
N LYS A 11 -14.60 70.57 2.95
CA LYS A 11 -13.88 69.78 3.98
C LYS A 11 -14.75 68.70 4.63
N VAL A 12 -16.06 68.89 4.66
CA VAL A 12 -17.05 67.93 5.21
C VAL A 12 -17.48 66.86 4.18
N SER A 13 -17.17 67.06 2.89
CA SER A 13 -17.50 66.10 1.81
C SER A 13 -16.40 65.08 1.47
N LEU A 14 -15.25 65.10 2.16
CA LEU A 14 -14.25 64.03 2.08
C LEU A 14 -14.48 63.02 3.21
N THR A 15 -15.14 61.92 2.87
CA THR A 15 -15.58 60.82 3.75
C THR A 15 -14.43 60.20 4.58
N PRO A 16 -14.31 60.49 5.89
CA PRO A 16 -13.21 59.95 6.73
C PRO A 16 -13.47 58.52 7.22
N SER A 17 -14.69 58.02 7.03
CA SER A 17 -15.15 56.75 7.63
C SER A 17 -14.70 55.52 6.83
N SER A 18 -14.78 55.57 5.49
CA SER A 18 -14.50 54.41 4.62
C SER A 18 -13.01 54.02 4.62
N ASN A 19 -12.10 54.99 4.53
CA ASN A 19 -10.66 54.75 4.49
C ASN A 19 -10.11 54.18 5.82
N LYS A 20 -10.64 54.61 6.96
CA LYS A 20 -10.28 54.03 8.27
C LYS A 20 -10.67 52.56 8.35
N THR A 21 -11.87 52.20 7.90
CA THR A 21 -12.33 50.80 7.90
C THR A 21 -11.54 49.92 6.93
N HIS A 22 -11.12 50.47 5.79
CA HIS A 22 -10.27 49.75 4.83
C HIS A 22 -8.88 49.46 5.41
N TYR A 23 -8.21 50.50 5.94
CA TYR A 23 -6.89 50.38 6.55
C TYR A 23 -6.86 49.32 7.67
N GLN A 24 -7.85 49.34 8.55
CA GLN A 24 -7.99 48.36 9.63
C GLN A 24 -8.13 46.90 9.13
N LYS A 25 -8.81 46.69 7.99
CA LYS A 25 -8.95 45.36 7.40
C LYS A 25 -7.65 44.86 6.78
N VAL A 26 -6.91 45.74 6.09
CA VAL A 26 -5.59 45.44 5.51
C VAL A 26 -4.61 45.11 6.63
N GLU A 27 -4.53 45.96 7.66
CA GLU A 27 -3.67 45.77 8.82
C GLU A 27 -3.89 44.41 9.49
N LYS A 28 -5.15 43.99 9.67
CA LYS A 28 -5.48 42.69 10.28
C LYS A 28 -4.98 41.51 9.44
N ILE A 29 -5.08 41.59 8.11
CA ILE A 29 -4.61 40.53 7.21
C ILE A 29 -3.08 40.53 7.15
N ALA A 30 -2.46 41.71 7.05
CA ALA A 30 -1.00 41.89 7.03
C ALA A 30 -0.36 41.35 8.32
N TYR A 31 -0.94 41.68 9.47
CA TYR A 31 -0.48 41.15 10.76
C TYR A 31 -0.58 39.63 10.82
N LYS A 32 -1.64 39.04 10.25
CA LYS A 32 -1.80 37.58 10.23
C LYS A 32 -0.83 36.90 9.27
N LEU A 33 -0.54 37.51 8.12
CA LEU A 33 0.51 37.05 7.21
C LEU A 33 1.89 37.07 7.88
N TYR A 34 2.21 38.16 8.58
CA TYR A 34 3.43 38.28 9.39
C TYR A 34 3.54 37.16 10.43
N GLN A 35 2.46 36.90 11.19
CA GLN A 35 2.45 35.80 12.15
C GLN A 35 2.67 34.44 11.50
N ASN A 36 2.02 34.16 10.36
CA ASN A 36 2.21 32.89 9.66
C ASN A 36 3.65 32.75 9.15
N ARG A 37 4.24 33.84 8.65
CA ARG A 37 5.64 33.84 8.21
C ARG A 37 6.59 33.49 9.35
N LEU A 38 6.41 34.10 10.53
CA LEU A 38 7.19 33.77 11.71
C LEU A 38 7.03 32.30 12.12
N LEU A 39 5.81 31.77 12.06
CA LEU A 39 5.53 30.36 12.40
C LEU A 39 6.16 29.36 11.42
N VAL A 40 6.22 29.71 10.13
CA VAL A 40 6.77 28.84 9.08
C VAL A 40 8.27 29.12 8.85
N LYS A 41 8.87 30.09 9.54
CA LYS A 41 10.24 30.59 9.30
C LYS A 41 10.46 31.00 7.83
N GLY A 42 9.44 31.59 7.20
CA GLY A 42 9.52 32.04 5.82
C GLY A 42 10.27 33.36 5.66
N GLU A 43 10.84 33.60 4.48
CA GLU A 43 11.52 34.86 4.13
C GLU A 43 10.50 35.95 3.73
N GLY A 44 10.83 37.22 4.00
CA GLY A 44 10.02 38.39 3.62
C GLY A 44 10.07 39.54 4.63
N ASP A 45 9.57 40.71 4.23
CA ASP A 45 9.52 41.92 5.04
C ASP A 45 8.08 42.40 5.31
N ALA A 46 7.91 43.41 6.17
CA ALA A 46 6.59 43.92 6.54
C ALA A 46 5.85 44.61 5.37
N GLU A 47 6.60 45.17 4.42
CA GLU A 47 6.05 45.88 3.25
C GLU A 47 5.43 44.90 2.25
N GLN A 48 6.07 43.75 2.04
CA GLN A 48 5.54 42.65 1.23
C GLN A 48 4.26 42.06 1.84
N ASP A 49 4.18 41.89 3.15
CA ASP A 49 2.97 41.39 3.82
C ASP A 49 1.82 42.39 3.69
N TRP A 50 2.12 43.68 3.76
CA TRP A 50 1.13 44.75 3.54
C TRP A 50 0.58 44.73 2.11
N HIS A 51 1.45 44.67 1.11
CA HIS A 51 1.05 44.58 -0.30
C HIS A 51 0.22 43.32 -0.59
N LYS A 52 0.61 42.17 -0.03
CA LYS A 52 -0.17 40.93 -0.13
C LYS A 52 -1.54 41.07 0.53
N ALA A 53 -1.63 41.72 1.69
CA ALA A 53 -2.89 41.96 2.38
C ALA A 53 -3.85 42.82 1.55
N GLU A 54 -3.35 43.87 0.89
CA GLU A 54 -4.15 44.68 -0.03
C GLU A 54 -4.67 43.86 -1.21
N GLN A 55 -3.83 43.00 -1.82
CA GLN A 55 -4.25 42.13 -2.91
C GLN A 55 -5.31 41.11 -2.47
N ILE A 56 -5.14 40.50 -1.30
CA ILE A 56 -6.10 39.54 -0.73
C ILE A 56 -7.45 40.21 -0.46
N LEU A 57 -7.46 41.47 -0.01
CA LEU A 57 -8.69 42.21 0.28
C LEU A 57 -9.44 42.66 -0.99
N LYS A 58 -8.73 42.87 -2.10
CA LYS A 58 -9.31 43.25 -3.40
C LYS A 58 -10.13 42.14 -4.05
N ASN A 59 -9.83 40.86 -3.77
CA ASN A 59 -10.52 39.72 -4.38
C ASN A 59 -11.23 38.85 -3.31
N PRO A 60 -12.55 38.65 -3.41
CA PRO A 60 -13.31 37.88 -2.42
C PRO A 60 -12.90 36.40 -2.35
N LEU A 61 -12.45 35.80 -3.45
CA LEU A 61 -11.99 34.40 -3.49
C LEU A 61 -10.68 34.23 -2.71
N THR A 62 -9.71 35.12 -2.93
CA THR A 62 -8.44 35.08 -2.20
C THR A 62 -8.64 35.34 -0.71
N LEU A 63 -9.59 36.21 -0.34
CA LEU A 63 -9.96 36.43 1.05
C LEU A 63 -10.59 35.19 1.69
N ALA A 64 -11.49 34.50 0.97
CA ALA A 64 -12.12 33.27 1.45
C ALA A 64 -11.08 32.15 1.63
N LEU A 65 -10.20 31.95 0.65
CA LEU A 65 -9.10 30.98 0.72
C LEU A 65 -8.13 31.30 1.86
N PHE A 66 -7.73 32.57 2.01
CA PHE A 66 -6.86 33.00 3.10
C PHE A 66 -7.45 32.63 4.46
N LYS A 67 -8.73 32.96 4.69
CA LYS A 67 -9.44 32.63 5.93
C LYS A 67 -9.59 31.13 6.14
N CYS A 68 -9.87 30.38 5.08
CA CYS A 68 -10.00 28.93 5.14
C CYS A 68 -8.67 28.25 5.50
N HIS A 69 -7.55 28.78 5.01
CA HIS A 69 -6.22 28.23 5.25
C HIS A 69 -5.65 28.53 6.66
N GLN A 70 -6.03 29.66 7.27
CA GLN A 70 -5.56 30.05 8.62
C GLN A 70 -5.70 28.98 9.72
N PRO A 71 -6.85 28.30 9.88
CA PRO A 71 -6.99 27.26 10.89
C PRO A 71 -6.07 26.07 10.61
N PHE A 72 -5.82 25.70 9.35
CA PHE A 72 -4.91 24.58 9.03
C PHE A 72 -3.48 24.85 9.47
N ILE A 73 -2.92 26.02 9.15
CA ILE A 73 -1.58 26.41 9.64
C ILE A 73 -1.54 26.36 11.17
N SER A 74 -2.60 26.87 11.82
CA SER A 74 -2.65 26.93 13.28
C SER A 74 -2.70 25.53 13.91
N ILE A 75 -3.47 24.61 13.33
CA ILE A 75 -3.56 23.21 13.78
C ILE A 75 -2.23 22.50 13.55
N GLU A 76 -1.63 22.65 12.37
CA GLU A 76 -0.35 22.03 12.04
C GLU A 76 0.73 22.42 13.05
N LYS A 77 0.95 23.73 13.23
CA LYS A 77 2.06 24.23 14.06
C LYS A 77 1.82 24.07 15.56
N LYS A 78 0.59 24.30 16.03
CA LYS A 78 0.31 24.27 17.48
C LYS A 78 -0.02 22.90 18.02
N PHE A 79 -0.51 22.00 17.16
CA PHE A 79 -1.00 20.70 17.60
C PHE A 79 -0.25 19.56 16.91
N LEU A 80 -0.22 19.51 15.57
CA LEU A 80 0.38 18.37 14.88
C LEU A 80 1.89 18.30 15.07
N GLU A 81 2.63 19.39 14.91
CA GLU A 81 4.10 19.41 15.05
C GLU A 81 4.57 18.95 16.45
N PRO A 82 4.05 19.48 17.57
CA PRO A 82 4.42 18.98 18.90
C PRO A 82 4.06 17.50 19.11
N VAL A 83 2.90 17.08 18.59
CA VAL A 83 2.47 15.67 18.68
C VAL A 83 3.41 14.79 17.88
N LEU A 84 3.79 15.18 16.66
CA LEU A 84 4.76 14.48 15.81
C LEU A 84 6.14 14.41 16.46
N ASP A 85 6.65 15.51 17.03
CA ASP A 85 7.94 15.52 17.71
C ASP A 85 7.92 14.63 18.96
N TYR A 86 6.83 14.67 19.74
CA TYR A 86 6.64 13.79 20.88
C TYR A 86 6.57 12.32 20.45
N LEU A 87 5.78 11.99 19.43
CA LEU A 87 5.67 10.64 18.89
C LEU A 87 7.01 10.13 18.34
N ASN A 88 7.78 10.97 17.65
CA ASN A 88 9.11 10.62 17.14
C ASN A 88 10.14 10.41 18.25
N ARG A 89 9.99 11.07 19.41
CA ARG A 89 10.83 10.84 20.59
C ARG A 89 10.43 9.59 21.38
N LEU A 90 9.23 9.06 21.16
CA LEU A 90 8.81 7.83 21.82
C LEU A 90 9.52 6.64 21.18
N ALA A 91 10.26 5.91 22.00
CA ALA A 91 10.83 4.60 21.65
C ALA A 91 9.78 3.60 21.13
N LEU A 92 8.48 3.86 21.34
CA LEU A 92 7.39 3.03 20.82
C LEU A 92 7.40 2.92 19.29
N LEU A 93 7.65 4.01 18.56
CA LEU A 93 7.69 3.95 17.08
C LEU A 93 8.91 3.14 16.59
N GLU A 94 10.06 3.30 17.26
CA GLU A 94 11.26 2.52 16.96
C GLU A 94 11.05 1.02 17.26
N ILE A 95 10.47 0.69 18.42
CA ILE A 95 10.11 -0.68 18.80
C ILE A 95 9.11 -1.26 17.80
N LEU A 96 8.11 -0.50 17.37
CA LEU A 96 7.13 -0.95 16.38
C LEU A 96 7.80 -1.27 15.03
N GLY A 97 8.73 -0.43 14.58
CA GLY A 97 9.54 -0.69 13.38
C GLY A 97 10.36 -1.97 13.50
N LEU A 98 11.01 -2.19 14.65
CA LEU A 98 11.76 -3.42 14.93
C LEU A 98 10.85 -4.66 14.95
N VAL A 99 9.66 -4.57 15.57
CA VAL A 99 8.67 -5.65 15.59
C VAL A 99 8.16 -5.94 14.18
N GLY A 100 7.94 -4.92 13.34
CA GLY A 100 7.58 -5.08 11.94
C GLY A 100 8.63 -5.88 11.14
N ASN A 101 9.91 -5.49 11.26
CA ASN A 101 11.02 -6.20 10.63
C ASN A 101 11.16 -7.63 11.14
N LEU A 102 10.99 -7.84 12.44
CA LEU A 102 11.01 -9.18 13.04
C LEU A 102 9.85 -10.03 12.52
N SER A 103 8.66 -9.44 12.36
CA SER A 103 7.48 -10.13 11.85
C SER A 103 7.65 -10.58 10.41
N LEU A 104 8.30 -9.75 9.57
CA LEU A 104 8.69 -10.14 8.20
C LEU A 104 9.65 -11.33 8.21
N LEU A 105 10.68 -11.29 9.06
CA LEU A 105 11.65 -12.37 9.18
C LEU A 105 11.00 -13.66 9.68
N VAL A 106 10.15 -13.59 10.71
CA VAL A 106 9.38 -14.72 11.22
C VAL A 106 8.44 -15.26 10.14
N GLY A 107 7.76 -14.40 9.39
CA GLY A 107 6.89 -14.80 8.28
C GLY A 107 7.63 -15.58 7.21
N VAL A 108 8.84 -15.15 6.82
CA VAL A 108 9.71 -15.87 5.89
C VAL A 108 10.12 -17.24 6.47
N ILE A 109 10.51 -17.29 7.75
CA ILE A 109 10.87 -18.55 8.42
C ILE A 109 9.68 -19.51 8.45
N VAL A 110 8.49 -19.06 8.87
CA VAL A 110 7.28 -19.87 8.93
C VAL A 110 6.89 -20.36 7.53
N PHE A 111 6.97 -19.48 6.53
CA PHE A 111 6.73 -19.87 5.15
C PHE A 111 7.67 -21.02 4.77
N ILE A 112 8.98 -20.89 4.98
CA ILE A 112 9.95 -21.95 4.63
C ILE A 112 9.73 -23.22 5.47
N ALA A 113 9.50 -23.10 6.77
CA ALA A 113 9.30 -24.22 7.68
C ALA A 113 8.07 -25.06 7.32
N GLY A 114 6.97 -24.40 6.91
CA GLY A 114 5.74 -25.08 6.50
C GLY A 114 5.77 -25.67 5.08
N GLU A 115 6.89 -25.58 4.36
CA GLU A 115 6.98 -26.08 2.98
C GLU A 115 6.83 -27.62 2.92
N GLN A 116 7.40 -28.37 3.88
CA GLN A 116 7.23 -29.82 3.92
C GLN A 116 5.76 -30.23 4.07
N ASP A 117 5.00 -29.54 4.92
CA ASP A 117 3.59 -29.84 5.14
C ASP A 117 2.74 -29.51 3.90
N ARG A 118 3.00 -28.36 3.27
CA ARG A 118 2.35 -28.00 1.99
C ARG A 118 2.62 -29.04 0.91
N ARG A 119 3.87 -29.50 0.79
CA ARG A 119 4.25 -30.53 -0.18
C ARG A 119 3.60 -31.88 0.11
N ASN A 120 3.54 -32.28 1.37
CA ASN A 120 2.83 -33.50 1.76
C ASN A 120 1.35 -33.43 1.37
N ALA A 121 0.71 -32.27 1.59
CA ALA A 121 -0.68 -32.06 1.17
C ALA A 121 -0.87 -32.17 -0.35
N GLU A 122 0.01 -31.56 -1.16
CA GLU A 122 -0.03 -31.69 -2.63
C GLU A 122 0.15 -33.15 -3.09
N VAL A 123 1.07 -33.89 -2.46
CA VAL A 123 1.27 -35.32 -2.75
C VAL A 123 0.02 -36.14 -2.42
N TYR A 124 -0.62 -35.89 -1.28
CA TYR A 124 -1.87 -36.58 -0.93
C TYR A 124 -3.00 -36.25 -1.89
N GLN A 125 -3.13 -34.98 -2.31
CA GLN A 125 -4.12 -34.58 -3.31
C GLN A 125 -3.90 -35.28 -4.65
N ALA A 126 -2.65 -35.36 -5.11
CA ALA A 126 -2.34 -36.08 -6.35
C ALA A 126 -2.70 -37.57 -6.24
N TRP A 127 -2.38 -38.23 -5.13
CA TRP A 127 -2.78 -39.62 -4.90
C TRP A 127 -4.30 -39.81 -4.82
N GLN A 128 -5.03 -38.85 -4.22
CA GLN A 128 -6.48 -38.87 -4.22
C GLN A 128 -7.05 -38.78 -5.63
N VAL A 129 -6.50 -37.92 -6.49
CA VAL A 129 -6.92 -37.84 -7.90
C VAL A 129 -6.67 -39.16 -8.64
N VAL A 130 -5.51 -39.79 -8.40
CA VAL A 130 -5.16 -41.10 -8.98
C VAL A 130 -6.16 -42.19 -8.57
N THR A 131 -6.45 -42.28 -7.28
CA THR A 131 -7.25 -43.38 -6.70
C THR A 131 -8.76 -43.16 -6.77
N ALA A 132 -9.26 -41.91 -6.73
CA ALA A 132 -10.69 -41.61 -6.76
C ALA A 132 -11.37 -42.00 -8.09
N ALA A 133 -10.59 -42.13 -9.16
CA ALA A 133 -11.09 -42.49 -10.48
C ALA A 133 -10.82 -43.97 -10.80
N TYR A 134 -10.78 -44.84 -9.79
CA TYR A 134 -10.67 -46.30 -9.94
C TYR A 134 -11.77 -46.84 -10.87
N ASP A 135 -11.37 -47.62 -11.88
CA ASP A 135 -12.24 -48.20 -12.93
C ASP A 135 -12.94 -47.18 -13.86
N GLN A 136 -12.48 -45.92 -13.87
CA GLN A 136 -13.01 -44.88 -14.77
C GLN A 136 -12.16 -44.71 -16.04
N ALA A 137 -12.80 -44.82 -17.20
CA ALA A 137 -12.15 -44.77 -18.51
C ALA A 137 -11.52 -43.40 -18.86
N GLY A 138 -12.11 -42.28 -18.42
CA GLY A 138 -11.56 -40.94 -18.66
C GLY A 138 -10.38 -40.62 -17.75
N SER A 139 -9.48 -39.67 -18.12
CA SER A 139 -8.26 -39.41 -17.32
C SER A 139 -8.54 -38.87 -15.92
N GLY A 140 -9.61 -38.11 -15.70
CA GLY A 140 -9.97 -37.57 -14.38
C GLY A 140 -8.89 -36.71 -13.70
N GLY A 141 -7.90 -36.19 -14.44
CA GLY A 141 -6.74 -35.49 -13.90
C GLY A 141 -5.59 -36.41 -13.45
N ARG A 142 -5.71 -37.74 -13.64
CA ARG A 142 -4.70 -38.73 -13.24
C ARG A 142 -3.39 -38.55 -13.98
N LYS A 143 -3.41 -38.12 -15.25
CA LYS A 143 -2.19 -37.85 -16.01
C LYS A 143 -1.34 -36.79 -15.31
N GLU A 144 -1.95 -35.64 -15.02
CA GLU A 144 -1.31 -34.51 -14.37
C GLU A 144 -0.84 -34.86 -12.95
N ALA A 145 -1.67 -35.61 -12.21
CA ALA A 145 -1.33 -36.08 -10.87
C ALA A 145 -0.13 -37.05 -10.88
N LEU A 146 -0.09 -38.00 -11.83
CA LEU A 146 1.02 -38.93 -11.98
C LEU A 146 2.30 -38.22 -12.42
N GLU A 147 2.23 -37.28 -13.36
CA GLU A 147 3.37 -36.47 -13.77
C GLU A 147 3.89 -35.61 -12.60
N PHE A 148 3.01 -35.05 -11.78
CA PHE A 148 3.39 -34.33 -10.56
C PHE A 148 4.14 -35.23 -9.57
N LEU A 149 3.58 -36.39 -9.23
CA LEU A 149 4.21 -37.37 -8.33
C LEU A 149 5.56 -37.85 -8.88
N ASN A 150 5.65 -37.99 -10.20
CA ASN A 150 6.82 -38.46 -10.92
C ASN A 150 7.88 -37.37 -11.17
N SER A 151 7.53 -36.09 -11.01
CA SER A 151 8.39 -34.97 -11.36
C SER A 151 9.68 -34.92 -10.54
N ARG A 152 10.75 -34.40 -11.15
CA ARG A 152 12.00 -34.15 -10.42
C ARG A 152 11.81 -33.01 -9.43
N PRO A 153 12.46 -33.07 -8.26
CA PRO A 153 12.29 -32.05 -7.25
C PRO A 153 12.71 -30.67 -7.75
N ARG A 154 11.85 -29.69 -7.50
CA ARG A 154 12.15 -28.27 -7.73
C ARG A 154 13.26 -27.86 -6.77
N ARG A 155 14.47 -27.63 -7.28
CA ARG A 155 15.61 -27.17 -6.48
C ARG A 155 15.48 -25.67 -6.26
N ILE A 156 15.21 -25.25 -5.02
CA ILE A 156 15.29 -23.84 -4.66
C ILE A 156 16.78 -23.52 -4.40
N PRO A 157 17.45 -22.69 -5.22
CA PRO A 157 18.92 -22.60 -5.23
C PRO A 157 19.55 -22.12 -3.91
N TRP A 158 18.76 -21.46 -3.06
CA TRP A 158 19.20 -20.79 -1.84
C TRP A 158 18.91 -21.59 -0.55
N PHE A 159 18.32 -22.79 -0.63
CA PHE A 159 17.99 -23.62 0.54
C PHE A 159 18.45 -25.07 0.39
N TRP A 160 18.86 -25.69 1.49
CA TRP A 160 19.21 -27.13 1.61
C TRP A 160 17.98 -28.06 1.56
N LEU A 161 16.85 -27.57 1.04
CA LEU A 161 15.58 -28.27 1.03
C LEU A 161 15.40 -28.97 -0.32
N THR A 162 15.46 -30.30 -0.29
CA THR A 162 15.28 -31.15 -1.48
C THR A 162 14.09 -32.07 -1.26
N TRP A 163 13.09 -32.00 -2.12
CA TRP A 163 12.04 -33.01 -2.15
C TRP A 163 12.55 -34.27 -2.84
N ARG A 164 11.93 -35.40 -2.54
CA ARG A 164 12.18 -36.65 -3.29
C ARG A 164 11.02 -36.89 -4.24
N ARG A 165 11.37 -37.39 -5.42
CA ARG A 165 10.41 -37.94 -6.36
C ARG A 165 9.63 -39.06 -5.67
N GLN A 166 8.32 -39.13 -5.89
CA GLN A 166 7.50 -40.18 -5.30
C GLN A 166 7.69 -41.50 -6.07
N SER A 167 7.71 -42.61 -5.32
CA SER A 167 7.62 -43.95 -5.92
C SER A 167 6.19 -44.17 -6.38
N LEU A 168 6.00 -44.72 -7.58
CA LEU A 168 4.70 -45.17 -8.09
C LEU A 168 4.57 -46.70 -7.98
N GLU A 169 5.33 -47.29 -7.05
CA GLU A 169 5.25 -48.72 -6.74
C GLU A 169 3.86 -49.07 -6.22
N GLY A 170 3.27 -50.14 -6.75
CA GLY A 170 1.92 -50.56 -6.40
C GLY A 170 0.82 -49.63 -6.93
N LEU A 171 1.11 -48.73 -7.90
CA LEU A 171 0.10 -47.86 -8.51
C LEU A 171 -1.07 -48.67 -9.09
N GLU A 172 -2.30 -48.39 -8.65
CA GLU A 172 -3.52 -48.96 -9.22
C GLU A 172 -4.23 -47.95 -10.12
N ALA A 173 -4.15 -48.15 -11.43
CA ALA A 173 -4.87 -47.35 -12.41
C ALA A 173 -5.34 -48.19 -13.62
N PRO A 174 -6.16 -49.24 -13.41
CA PRO A 174 -6.69 -50.04 -14.50
C PRO A 174 -7.65 -49.21 -15.39
N LYS A 175 -7.66 -49.50 -16.69
CA LYS A 175 -8.47 -48.83 -17.74
C LYS A 175 -8.25 -47.33 -17.86
N ALA A 176 -7.17 -46.81 -17.28
CA ALA A 176 -6.95 -45.38 -17.23
C ALA A 176 -6.53 -44.81 -18.59
N TYR A 177 -7.18 -43.73 -19.04
CA TYR A 177 -6.66 -42.94 -20.15
C TYR A 177 -5.44 -42.11 -19.71
N LEU A 178 -4.24 -42.60 -20.04
CA LEU A 178 -2.93 -42.03 -19.70
C LEU A 178 -2.11 -41.69 -20.95
N LYS A 179 -2.80 -41.39 -22.06
CA LYS A 179 -2.17 -41.05 -23.33
C LYS A 179 -1.17 -39.89 -23.16
N GLY A 180 0.07 -40.12 -23.57
CA GLY A 180 1.16 -39.15 -23.50
C GLY A 180 1.63 -38.81 -22.09
N VAL A 181 1.42 -39.68 -21.10
CA VAL A 181 1.87 -39.46 -19.71
C VAL A 181 3.41 -39.49 -19.63
N GLN A 182 3.98 -38.57 -18.86
CA GLN A 182 5.42 -38.49 -18.66
C GLN A 182 5.89 -39.24 -17.41
N LEU A 183 6.25 -40.52 -17.59
CA LEU A 183 6.68 -41.41 -16.50
C LEU A 183 8.17 -41.78 -16.56
N SER A 184 8.97 -41.12 -17.41
CA SER A 184 10.42 -41.27 -17.53
C SER A 184 11.16 -41.55 -16.20
N ARG A 185 11.69 -42.76 -16.00
CA ARG A 185 12.40 -43.27 -14.79
C ARG A 185 11.51 -43.62 -13.59
N ALA A 186 10.18 -43.66 -13.71
CA ALA A 186 9.29 -43.95 -12.59
C ALA A 186 9.55 -45.36 -12.05
N ASN A 187 9.46 -45.54 -10.74
CA ASN A 187 9.36 -46.88 -10.18
C ASN A 187 7.89 -47.31 -10.26
N LEU A 188 7.57 -48.27 -11.13
CA LEU A 188 6.24 -48.84 -11.31
C LEU A 188 6.22 -50.33 -10.91
N PHE A 189 7.14 -50.76 -10.05
CA PHE A 189 7.14 -52.13 -9.53
C PHE A 189 5.77 -52.46 -8.91
N ASN A 190 5.21 -53.63 -9.22
CA ASN A 190 3.86 -54.06 -8.81
C ASN A 190 2.70 -53.11 -9.20
N ALA A 191 2.88 -52.18 -10.15
CA ALA A 191 1.77 -51.34 -10.61
C ALA A 191 0.76 -52.15 -11.44
N ASN A 192 -0.54 -51.91 -11.19
CA ASN A 192 -1.64 -52.40 -12.00
C ASN A 192 -2.11 -51.32 -12.99
N LEU A 193 -1.69 -51.46 -14.25
CA LEU A 193 -2.08 -50.62 -15.38
C LEU A 193 -2.85 -51.42 -16.44
N GLN A 194 -3.56 -52.48 -16.03
CA GLN A 194 -4.32 -53.33 -16.94
C GLN A 194 -5.32 -52.48 -17.75
N ASP A 195 -5.35 -52.67 -19.07
CA ASP A 195 -6.22 -51.96 -20.01
C ASP A 195 -6.07 -50.42 -20.04
N ALA A 196 -5.03 -49.86 -19.41
CA ALA A 196 -4.73 -48.43 -19.48
C ALA A 196 -4.23 -48.04 -20.87
N ASP A 197 -4.71 -46.91 -21.39
CA ASP A 197 -4.19 -46.33 -22.63
C ASP A 197 -2.91 -45.54 -22.32
N LEU A 198 -1.75 -46.13 -22.61
CA LEU A 198 -0.42 -45.53 -22.47
C LEU A 198 0.16 -45.10 -23.83
N SER A 199 -0.67 -44.94 -24.86
CA SER A 199 -0.21 -44.49 -26.18
C SER A 199 0.57 -43.17 -26.02
N GLU A 200 1.71 -43.05 -26.71
CA GLU A 200 2.59 -41.85 -26.65
C GLU A 200 3.23 -41.56 -25.27
N ALA A 201 3.13 -42.45 -24.28
CA ALA A 201 3.84 -42.30 -22.99
C ALA A 201 5.36 -42.38 -23.15
N ASN A 202 6.10 -41.75 -22.24
CA ASN A 202 7.57 -41.65 -22.27
C ASN A 202 8.31 -42.26 -21.07
#